data_AF-A0A943UQ22-F1
#
_entry.id   AF-A0A943UQ22-F1
#
_cell.length_a   1.000
_cell.length_b   1.000
_cell.length_c   1.000
_cell.angle_alpha   90.00
_cell.angle_beta   90.00
_cell.angle_gamma   90.00
#
_symmetry.space_group_name_H-M   'P 1'
#
loop_
_entity.id
_entity.type
_entity.pdbx_description
1 polymer ?
#
loop_
_entity_poly.entity_id
_entity_poly.type
_entity_poly.pdbx_seq_one_letter_code
_entity_poly.pdbx_strand_id
1 'polypeptide(L)'
;MKIDNQLTERIEAWLAMPEHTDDADIMEGALMLLQLNRNRQLFQTVSTCPQRFVKTVEYELRKFLPMRKRGQTCQDVMKEATELLGELKEVVPTKPVNGDVIAEAAKDILPGRNGRRPDHDGLPQDIQAIWAENAERWKKIKELYNRCLAITQPCDLAESLNALKDTWYKYKAEFARYDEYVAQNDDEQGEEVSDPMKLAKSITNARSYISKNLEKLLNMKLAAEETGQGKAFEDYEGLRKLVEERVRILNENHQPIGNDLLSKLAAAGVMISKPAEEATTNDADGKGEEY
;
A
#
# COMPACT_ATOMS: atom_id res chain seq x y z
N MET A 1 -24.07 24.25 -3.64
CA MET A 1 -23.95 25.64 -3.14
C MET A 1 -22.47 25.91 -2.92
N LYS A 2 -21.90 27.02 -3.39
CA LYS A 2 -20.44 27.27 -3.26
C LYS A 2 -20.12 27.62 -1.80
N ILE A 3 -18.97 27.15 -1.28
CA ILE A 3 -18.50 27.57 0.04
C ILE A 3 -18.20 29.08 0.03
N ASP A 4 -18.60 29.73 1.12
CA ASP A 4 -18.21 31.09 1.47
C ASP A 4 -16.87 31.07 2.20
N ASN A 5 -15.78 31.43 1.51
CA ASN A 5 -14.44 31.45 2.10
C ASN A 5 -14.30 32.55 3.15
N GLN A 6 -15.00 33.69 3.01
CA GLN A 6 -14.92 34.77 3.99
C GLN A 6 -15.50 34.34 5.34
N LEU A 7 -16.61 33.59 5.32
CA LEU A 7 -17.14 32.99 6.53
C LEU A 7 -16.14 32.02 7.17
N THR A 8 -15.43 31.21 6.38
CA THR A 8 -14.42 30.27 6.90
C THR A 8 -13.26 31.02 7.56
N GLU A 9 -12.74 32.07 6.94
CA GLU A 9 -11.68 32.92 7.49
C GLU A 9 -12.10 33.60 8.80
N ARG A 10 -13.36 34.09 8.88
CA ARG A 10 -13.91 34.66 10.11
C ARG A 10 -14.00 33.65 11.24
N ILE A 11 -14.42 32.42 10.95
CA ILE A 11 -14.46 31.33 11.94
C ILE A 11 -13.06 31.01 12.44
N GLU A 12 -12.07 30.94 11.54
CA GLU A 12 -10.67 30.71 11.91
C GLU A 12 -10.11 31.82 12.78
N ALA A 13 -10.33 33.07 12.39
CA ALA A 13 -9.88 34.23 13.14
C ALA A 13 -10.51 34.26 14.54
N TRP A 14 -11.82 33.98 14.62
CA TRP A 14 -12.55 33.92 15.89
C TRP A 14 -11.97 32.81 16.79
N LEU A 15 -11.85 31.58 16.28
CA LEU A 15 -11.29 30.45 17.04
C LEU A 15 -9.81 30.60 17.43
N ALA A 16 -9.07 31.49 16.76
CA ALA A 16 -7.67 31.78 17.07
C ALA A 16 -7.52 32.81 18.19
N MET A 17 -8.59 33.53 18.57
CA MET A 17 -8.54 34.43 19.71
C MET A 17 -8.39 33.62 21.01
N PRO A 18 -7.56 34.10 21.97
CA PRO A 18 -7.28 33.33 23.18
C PRO A 18 -8.50 33.19 24.09
N GLU A 19 -9.34 34.23 24.16
CA GLU A 19 -10.57 34.24 24.97
C GLU A 19 -11.64 35.13 24.30
N HIS A 20 -12.90 34.81 24.58
CA HIS A 20 -14.07 35.57 24.14
C HIS A 20 -14.85 36.04 25.37
N THR A 21 -14.59 37.27 25.81
CA THR A 21 -15.18 37.83 27.04
C THR A 21 -16.27 38.85 26.79
N ASP A 22 -16.42 39.35 25.56
CA ASP A 22 -17.44 40.33 25.20
C ASP A 22 -18.69 39.65 24.63
N ASP A 23 -19.87 40.10 25.03
CA ASP A 23 -21.14 39.51 24.58
C ASP A 23 -21.32 39.69 23.07
N ALA A 24 -20.87 40.81 22.50
CA ALA A 24 -20.98 41.07 21.06
C ALA A 24 -20.10 40.10 20.24
N ASP A 25 -18.90 39.81 20.72
CA ASP A 25 -17.97 38.84 20.13
C ASP A 25 -18.54 37.40 20.17
N ILE A 26 -19.06 36.97 21.32
CA ILE A 26 -19.72 35.65 21.43
C ILE A 26 -20.92 35.56 20.50
N MET A 27 -21.68 36.65 20.39
CA MET A 27 -22.80 36.76 19.47
C MET A 27 -22.38 36.68 18.01
N GLU A 28 -21.21 37.19 17.63
CA GLU A 28 -20.65 37.00 16.29
C GLU A 28 -20.38 35.52 16.01
N GLY A 29 -19.74 34.81 16.95
CA GLY A 29 -19.54 33.37 16.88
C GLY A 29 -20.85 32.59 16.70
N ALA A 30 -21.88 32.95 17.47
CA ALA A 30 -23.21 32.35 17.35
C ALA A 30 -23.88 32.65 15.99
N LEU A 31 -23.66 33.85 15.44
CA LEU A 31 -24.16 34.25 14.13
C LEU A 31 -23.52 33.42 13.02
N MET A 32 -22.21 33.17 13.11
CA MET A 32 -21.50 32.26 12.20
C MET A 32 -22.07 30.85 12.28
N LEU A 33 -22.30 30.31 13.48
CA LEU A 33 -22.97 29.00 13.64
C LEU A 33 -24.36 28.97 13.01
N LEU A 34 -25.17 30.00 13.22
CA LEU A 34 -26.50 30.09 12.64
C LEU A 34 -26.45 30.07 11.11
N GLN A 35 -25.43 30.68 10.50
CA GLN A 35 -25.23 30.63 9.04
C GLN A 35 -24.90 29.21 8.55
N LEU A 36 -24.19 28.42 9.37
CA LEU A 36 -23.75 27.05 9.04
C LEU A 36 -24.87 26.01 9.17
N ASN A 37 -25.55 25.97 10.33
CA ASN A 37 -26.47 24.89 10.67
C ASN A 37 -27.95 25.33 10.73
N ARG A 38 -28.22 26.63 10.56
CA ARG A 38 -29.57 27.23 10.65
C ARG A 38 -30.29 26.97 11.99
N ASN A 39 -29.55 26.62 13.04
CA ASN A 39 -30.10 26.32 14.36
C ASN A 39 -30.50 27.61 15.10
N ARG A 40 -31.73 28.07 14.84
CA ARG A 40 -32.31 29.27 15.47
C ARG A 40 -32.45 29.14 16.98
N GLN A 41 -32.72 27.93 17.48
CA GLN A 41 -32.92 27.70 18.91
C GLN A 41 -31.62 27.89 19.69
N LEU A 42 -30.51 27.33 19.19
CA LEU A 42 -29.19 27.56 19.78
C LEU A 42 -28.86 29.05 19.76
N PHE A 43 -29.03 29.71 18.61
CA PHE A 43 -28.77 31.14 18.50
C PHE A 43 -29.55 31.98 19.51
N GLN A 44 -30.88 31.76 19.63
CA GLN A 44 -31.72 32.44 20.62
C GLN A 44 -31.28 32.18 22.06
N THR A 45 -30.83 30.96 22.36
CA THR A 45 -30.34 30.59 23.69
C THR A 45 -29.00 31.27 24.01
N VAL A 46 -28.11 31.39 23.02
CA VAL A 46 -26.87 32.18 23.18
C VAL A 46 -27.20 33.66 23.35
N SER A 47 -28.17 34.20 22.59
CA SER A 47 -28.58 35.61 22.67
C SER A 47 -29.08 36.04 24.05
N THR A 48 -29.65 35.13 24.84
CA THR A 48 -30.13 35.47 26.19
C THR A 48 -29.03 35.45 27.24
N CYS A 49 -28.01 34.58 27.09
CA CYS A 49 -26.90 34.47 28.04
C CYS A 49 -25.56 34.12 27.34
N PRO A 50 -24.93 35.03 26.57
CA PRO A 50 -23.81 34.70 25.69
C PRO A 50 -22.62 34.03 26.40
N GLN A 51 -22.16 34.64 27.50
CA GLN A 51 -21.04 34.15 28.31
C GLN A 51 -21.14 32.68 28.72
N ARG A 52 -22.35 32.19 29.00
CA ARG A 52 -22.57 30.81 29.45
C ARG A 52 -22.32 29.78 28.33
N PHE A 53 -22.45 30.20 27.08
CA PHE A 53 -22.41 29.32 25.92
C PHE A 53 -21.15 29.48 25.06
N VAL A 54 -20.19 30.31 25.47
CA VAL A 54 -18.93 30.53 24.73
C VAL A 54 -18.24 29.22 24.32
N LYS A 55 -18.10 28.27 25.26
CA LYS A 55 -17.49 26.96 25.03
C LYS A 55 -18.30 26.10 24.05
N THR A 56 -19.62 26.21 24.09
CA THR A 56 -20.51 25.51 23.16
C THR A 56 -20.36 26.08 21.75
N VAL A 57 -20.28 27.41 21.61
CA VAL A 57 -20.08 28.09 20.33
C VAL A 57 -18.73 27.69 19.73
N GLU A 58 -17.66 27.76 20.53
CA GLU A 58 -16.31 27.37 20.13
C GLU A 58 -16.24 25.90 19.68
N TYR A 59 -16.80 25.00 20.49
CA TYR A 59 -16.83 23.57 20.19
C TYR A 59 -17.55 23.27 18.88
N GLU A 60 -18.74 23.84 18.69
CA GLU A 60 -19.50 23.63 17.46
C GLU A 60 -18.76 24.22 16.25
N LEU A 61 -18.23 25.45 16.34
CA LEU A 61 -17.47 26.05 15.23
C LEU A 61 -16.26 25.19 14.81
N ARG A 62 -15.55 24.61 15.78
CA ARG A 62 -14.44 23.68 15.53
C ARG A 62 -14.88 22.44 14.76
N LYS A 63 -16.08 21.93 14.95
CA LYS A 63 -16.59 20.79 14.17
C LYS A 63 -16.79 21.12 12.70
N PHE A 64 -17.29 22.32 12.40
CA PHE A 64 -17.55 22.72 11.02
C PHE A 64 -16.26 23.08 10.26
N LEU A 65 -15.22 23.51 10.96
CA LEU A 65 -14.02 24.04 10.32
C LEU A 65 -13.28 23.03 9.41
N PRO A 66 -13.01 21.77 9.81
CA PRO A 66 -12.29 20.81 8.96
C PRO A 66 -12.97 20.55 7.61
N MET A 67 -14.28 20.35 7.59
CA MET A 67 -15.00 20.10 6.32
C MET A 67 -15.01 21.35 5.44
N ARG A 68 -15.07 22.55 6.03
CA ARG A 68 -15.01 23.81 5.28
C ARG A 68 -13.65 24.06 4.67
N LYS A 69 -12.56 23.74 5.40
CA LYS A 69 -11.19 23.78 4.86
C LYS A 69 -11.00 22.84 3.67
N ARG A 70 -11.74 21.73 3.62
CA ARG A 70 -11.80 20.83 2.47
C ARG A 70 -12.71 21.29 1.34
N GLY A 71 -13.38 22.44 1.46
CA GLY A 71 -14.31 22.91 0.44
C GLY A 71 -15.70 22.25 0.47
N GLN A 72 -16.05 21.51 1.54
CA GLN A 72 -17.28 20.72 1.61
C GLN A 72 -18.38 21.39 2.45
N THR A 73 -19.61 21.44 1.91
CA THR A 73 -20.81 21.80 2.68
C THR A 73 -21.42 20.57 3.37
N CYS A 74 -22.31 20.78 4.36
CA CYS A 74 -23.06 19.68 4.97
C CYS A 74 -23.85 18.84 3.94
N GLN A 75 -24.37 19.50 2.89
CA GLN A 75 -25.08 18.82 1.81
C GLN A 75 -24.15 17.93 0.98
N ASP A 76 -22.93 18.43 0.69
CA ASP A 76 -21.93 17.66 -0.05
C ASP A 76 -21.50 16.42 0.75
N VAL A 77 -21.25 16.58 2.05
CA VAL A 77 -20.90 15.45 2.95
C VAL A 77 -22.03 14.41 3.00
N MET A 78 -23.28 14.84 3.11
CA MET A 78 -24.42 13.90 3.13
C MET A 78 -24.62 13.17 1.80
N LYS A 79 -24.41 13.88 0.68
CA LYS A 79 -24.48 13.28 -0.65
C LYS A 79 -23.39 12.23 -0.81
N GLU A 80 -22.15 12.59 -0.49
CA GLU A 80 -20.99 11.70 -0.53
C GLU A 80 -21.17 10.49 0.40
N ALA A 81 -21.73 10.70 1.60
CA ALA A 81 -22.04 9.61 2.52
C ALA A 81 -23.07 8.65 1.92
N THR A 82 -24.13 9.17 1.31
CA THR A 82 -25.17 8.34 0.70
C THR A 82 -24.59 7.49 -0.42
N GLU A 83 -23.74 8.07 -1.28
CA GLU A 83 -23.08 7.37 -2.37
C GLU A 83 -22.10 6.29 -1.87
N LEU A 84 -21.15 6.67 -1.01
CA LEU A 84 -20.09 5.76 -0.55
C LEU A 84 -20.62 4.67 0.38
N LEU A 85 -21.51 5.00 1.32
CA LEU A 85 -22.10 4.00 2.20
C LEU A 85 -23.05 3.08 1.43
N GLY A 86 -23.71 3.59 0.39
CA GLY A 86 -24.48 2.78 -0.55
C GLY A 86 -23.62 1.76 -1.30
N GLU A 87 -22.48 2.19 -1.87
CA GLU A 87 -21.50 1.29 -2.51
C GLU A 87 -21.00 0.22 -1.53
N LEU A 88 -20.64 0.62 -0.32
CA LEU A 88 -20.08 -0.29 0.68
C LEU A 88 -21.11 -1.22 1.33
N LYS A 89 -22.40 -0.88 1.32
CA LYS A 89 -23.46 -1.73 1.90
C LYS A 89 -23.52 -3.10 1.25
N GLU A 90 -23.28 -3.18 -0.06
CA GLU A 90 -23.28 -4.44 -0.82
C GLU A 90 -22.03 -5.29 -0.55
N VAL A 91 -20.93 -4.65 -0.13
CA VAL A 91 -19.61 -5.28 0.01
C VAL A 91 -19.27 -5.61 1.47
N VAL A 92 -19.71 -4.77 2.41
CA VAL A 92 -19.55 -4.95 3.86
C VAL A 92 -20.80 -5.67 4.38
N PRO A 93 -20.75 -7.00 4.63
CA PRO A 93 -21.88 -7.68 5.23
C PRO A 93 -22.18 -7.06 6.58
N THR A 94 -23.37 -6.45 6.73
CA THR A 94 -23.84 -5.92 8.00
C THR A 94 -24.11 -7.10 8.92
N LYS A 95 -23.19 -7.40 9.84
CA LYS A 95 -23.52 -8.26 10.98
C LYS A 95 -24.40 -7.47 11.95
N PRO A 96 -25.48 -8.06 12.49
CA PRO A 96 -26.28 -7.41 13.52
C PRO A 96 -25.43 -7.14 14.77
N VAL A 97 -25.61 -5.96 15.36
CA VAL A 97 -24.94 -5.49 16.60
C VAL A 97 -25.55 -6.17 17.83
N ASN A 98 -25.68 -7.49 17.81
CA ASN A 98 -25.99 -8.27 19.00
C ASN A 98 -24.84 -9.24 19.19
N GLY A 99 -24.06 -8.98 20.25
CA GLY A 99 -22.91 -9.78 20.62
C GLY A 99 -23.35 -11.18 20.99
N ASP A 100 -23.30 -12.08 20.01
CA ASP A 100 -23.13 -13.51 20.24
C ASP A 100 -22.50 -14.13 18.99
N VAL A 101 -21.31 -14.69 19.22
CA VAL A 101 -20.63 -15.77 18.50
C VAL A 101 -20.73 -15.76 16.97
N ILE A 102 -19.66 -15.30 16.30
CA ILE A 102 -19.03 -16.14 15.28
C ILE A 102 -17.53 -16.13 15.55
N ALA A 103 -17.08 -17.22 16.14
CA ALA A 103 -15.69 -17.60 16.23
C ALA A 103 -15.08 -17.68 14.81
N GLU A 104 -13.89 -17.11 14.71
CA GLU A 104 -12.77 -17.47 13.84
C GLU A 104 -13.00 -18.65 12.88
N ALA A 105 -13.23 -18.35 11.59
CA ALA A 105 -12.97 -19.31 10.50
C ALA A 105 -12.91 -18.69 9.09
N ALA A 106 -13.03 -17.37 8.93
CA ALA A 106 -12.77 -16.73 7.64
C ALA A 106 -11.27 -16.48 7.51
N LYS A 107 -10.50 -17.54 7.19
CA LYS A 107 -9.14 -17.41 6.62
C LYS A 107 -9.19 -16.32 5.56
N ASP A 108 -8.46 -15.22 5.72
CA ASP A 108 -7.95 -14.24 4.72
C ASP A 108 -8.76 -13.96 3.43
N ILE A 109 -10.05 -14.28 3.36
CA ILE A 109 -10.90 -14.08 2.19
C ILE A 109 -11.40 -12.65 2.27
N LEU A 110 -10.74 -11.81 1.48
CA LEU A 110 -11.14 -10.43 1.29
C LEU A 110 -12.37 -10.39 0.38
N PRO A 111 -13.27 -9.40 0.56
CA PRO A 111 -14.50 -9.33 -0.20
C PRO A 111 -14.23 -9.34 -1.71
N GLY A 112 -14.94 -10.21 -2.43
CA GLY A 112 -14.78 -10.35 -3.87
C GLY A 112 -13.47 -11.01 -4.32
N ARG A 113 -12.65 -11.55 -3.40
CA ARG A 113 -11.38 -12.21 -3.75
C ARG A 113 -11.30 -13.63 -3.20
N ASN A 114 -11.13 -14.59 -4.12
CA ASN A 114 -10.99 -16.01 -3.80
C ASN A 114 -9.51 -16.38 -3.56
N GLY A 115 -8.87 -15.68 -2.62
CA GLY A 115 -7.47 -15.94 -2.24
C GLY A 115 -6.42 -15.24 -3.12
N ARG A 116 -5.16 -15.59 -2.87
CA ARG A 116 -3.96 -14.98 -3.48
C ARG A 116 -3.82 -15.38 -4.95
N ARG A 117 -2.99 -14.63 -5.69
CA ARG A 117 -2.65 -14.94 -7.09
C ARG A 117 -1.83 -16.23 -7.15
N PRO A 118 -1.90 -17.02 -8.23
CA PRO A 118 -1.11 -18.25 -8.37
C PRO A 118 0.40 -18.04 -8.27
N ASP A 119 0.90 -16.88 -8.73
CA ASP A 119 2.31 -16.51 -8.75
C ASP A 119 2.75 -15.64 -7.55
N HIS A 120 1.89 -15.47 -6.54
CA HIS A 120 2.10 -14.56 -5.41
C HIS A 120 3.47 -14.70 -4.75
N ASP A 121 3.89 -15.94 -4.44
CA ASP A 121 5.15 -16.19 -3.73
C ASP A 121 6.40 -15.82 -4.57
N GLY A 122 6.24 -15.62 -5.89
CA GLY A 122 7.29 -15.17 -6.80
C GLY A 122 7.33 -13.66 -7.07
N LEU A 123 6.34 -12.90 -6.58
CA LEU A 123 6.26 -11.44 -6.78
C LEU A 123 7.32 -10.68 -5.96
N PRO A 124 7.67 -9.43 -6.29
CA PRO A 124 8.47 -8.59 -5.41
C PRO A 124 7.83 -8.42 -4.03
N GLN A 125 8.67 -8.27 -2.99
CA GLN A 125 8.20 -8.20 -1.61
C GLN A 125 7.19 -7.06 -1.35
N ASP A 126 7.36 -5.92 -2.02
CA ASP A 126 6.44 -4.78 -1.92
C ASP A 126 5.07 -5.09 -2.55
N ILE A 127 5.02 -5.92 -3.59
CA ILE A 127 3.77 -6.38 -4.21
C ILE A 127 3.13 -7.48 -3.37
N GLN A 128 3.92 -8.42 -2.83
CA GLN A 128 3.41 -9.45 -1.91
C GLN A 128 2.76 -8.83 -0.66
N ALA A 129 3.41 -7.80 -0.09
CA ALA A 129 2.94 -7.12 1.12
C ALA A 129 1.54 -6.52 0.98
N ILE A 130 1.15 -6.11 -0.24
CA ILE A 130 -0.19 -5.55 -0.52
C ILE A 130 -1.30 -6.47 0.01
N TRP A 131 -1.14 -7.79 -0.11
CA TRP A 131 -2.17 -8.74 0.34
C TRP A 131 -2.46 -8.61 1.84
N ALA A 132 -1.41 -8.65 2.66
CA ALA A 132 -1.53 -8.53 4.12
C ALA A 132 -1.96 -7.12 4.53
N GLU A 133 -1.40 -6.08 3.90
CA GLU A 133 -1.77 -4.71 4.22
C GLU A 133 -3.23 -4.39 3.84
N ASN A 134 -3.72 -4.91 2.71
CA ASN A 134 -5.11 -4.73 2.32
C ASN A 134 -6.08 -5.52 3.21
N ALA A 135 -5.62 -6.61 3.83
CA ALA A 135 -6.40 -7.29 4.86
C ALA A 135 -6.62 -6.38 6.10
N GLU A 136 -5.58 -5.65 6.53
CA GLU A 136 -5.71 -4.65 7.59
C GLU A 136 -6.57 -3.46 7.16
N ARG A 137 -6.41 -2.97 5.92
CA ARG A 137 -7.29 -1.92 5.37
C ARG A 137 -8.74 -2.36 5.35
N TRP A 138 -9.03 -3.61 5.04
CA TRP A 138 -10.39 -4.14 5.07
C TRP A 138 -10.99 -4.16 6.47
N LYS A 139 -10.23 -4.57 7.49
CA LYS A 139 -10.67 -4.43 8.90
C LYS A 139 -11.02 -2.98 9.20
N LYS A 140 -10.17 -2.04 8.75
CA LYS A 140 -10.38 -0.61 8.98
C LYS A 140 -11.61 -0.06 8.25
N ILE A 141 -11.86 -0.49 7.02
CA ILE A 141 -13.06 -0.13 6.24
C ILE A 141 -14.32 -0.55 6.99
N LYS A 142 -14.37 -1.77 7.54
CA LYS A 142 -15.53 -2.24 8.32
C LYS A 142 -15.77 -1.39 9.58
N GLU A 143 -14.70 -1.07 10.32
CA GLU A 143 -14.79 -0.20 11.50
C GLU A 143 -15.32 1.21 11.13
N LEU A 144 -14.74 1.82 10.09
CA LEU A 144 -15.09 3.16 9.65
C LEU A 144 -16.51 3.21 9.07
N TYR A 145 -16.92 2.20 8.32
CA TYR A 145 -18.28 2.05 7.79
C TYR A 145 -19.30 2.01 8.94
N ASN A 146 -19.11 1.14 9.92
CA ASN A 146 -20.00 1.05 11.08
C ASN A 146 -20.00 2.35 11.90
N ARG A 147 -18.86 3.03 12.04
CA ARG A 147 -18.78 4.36 12.67
C ARG A 147 -19.61 5.39 11.91
N CYS A 148 -19.50 5.43 10.59
CA CYS A 148 -20.26 6.37 9.76
C CYS A 148 -21.77 6.16 9.89
N LEU A 149 -22.24 4.90 9.96
CA LEU A 149 -23.66 4.59 10.17
C LEU A 149 -24.21 5.11 11.51
N ALA A 150 -23.37 5.23 12.53
CA ALA A 150 -23.78 5.72 13.85
C ALA A 150 -23.84 7.25 13.95
N ILE A 151 -23.27 7.99 12.98
CA ILE A 151 -23.18 9.45 13.03
C ILE A 151 -24.27 10.05 12.13
N THR A 152 -25.11 10.91 12.73
CA THR A 152 -26.21 11.57 12.02
C THR A 152 -25.88 12.99 11.58
N GLN A 153 -25.01 13.69 12.31
CA GLN A 153 -24.67 15.08 12.03
C GLN A 153 -23.57 15.17 10.96
N PRO A 154 -23.77 15.94 9.87
CA PRO A 154 -22.80 16.01 8.76
C PRO A 154 -21.41 16.51 9.17
N CYS A 155 -21.34 17.48 10.09
CA CYS A 155 -20.06 18.02 10.58
C CYS A 155 -19.25 16.97 11.34
N ASP A 156 -19.91 16.14 12.15
CA ASP A 156 -19.29 15.03 12.88
C ASP A 156 -18.95 13.85 11.94
N LEU A 157 -19.75 13.65 10.88
CA LEU A 157 -19.58 12.57 9.91
C LEU A 157 -18.38 12.81 8.98
N ALA A 158 -18.12 14.06 8.60
CA ALA A 158 -17.21 14.41 7.52
C ALA A 158 -15.79 13.84 7.68
N GLU A 159 -15.24 13.82 8.89
CA GLU A 159 -13.90 13.27 9.14
C GLU A 159 -13.86 11.74 8.99
N SER A 160 -14.82 11.04 9.61
CA SER A 160 -14.92 9.58 9.50
C SER A 160 -15.21 9.15 8.07
N LEU A 161 -16.04 9.90 7.35
CA LEU A 161 -16.35 9.66 5.94
C LEU A 161 -15.14 9.84 5.05
N ASN A 162 -14.35 10.91 5.26
CA ASN A 162 -13.12 11.13 4.50
C ASN A 162 -12.11 10.00 4.74
N ALA A 163 -11.91 9.61 6.00
CA ALA A 163 -11.04 8.47 6.33
C ALA A 163 -11.53 7.17 5.69
N LEU A 164 -12.85 6.92 5.68
CA LEU A 164 -13.44 5.75 5.02
C LEU A 164 -13.17 5.78 3.51
N LYS A 165 -13.41 6.92 2.87
CA LYS A 165 -13.17 7.14 1.45
C LYS A 165 -11.73 6.88 1.06
N ASP A 166 -10.79 7.51 1.76
CA ASP A 166 -9.35 7.35 1.50
C ASP A 166 -8.93 5.89 1.66
N THR A 167 -9.40 5.22 2.72
CA THR A 167 -9.08 3.81 2.96
C THR A 167 -9.69 2.90 1.90
N TRP A 168 -10.93 3.15 1.47
CA TRP A 168 -11.64 2.37 0.45
C TRP A 168 -10.98 2.47 -0.92
N TYR A 169 -10.69 3.69 -1.39
CA TYR A 169 -10.05 3.86 -2.70
C TYR A 169 -8.60 3.42 -2.68
N LYS A 170 -7.87 3.58 -1.56
CA LYS A 170 -6.53 3.01 -1.42
C LYS A 170 -6.54 1.49 -1.45
N TYR A 171 -7.50 0.85 -0.77
CA TYR A 171 -7.70 -0.59 -0.85
C TYR A 171 -7.88 -1.04 -2.31
N LYS A 172 -8.78 -0.39 -3.07
CA LYS A 172 -8.99 -0.68 -4.49
C LYS A 172 -7.73 -0.46 -5.34
N ALA A 173 -7.06 0.67 -5.15
CA ALA A 173 -5.87 1.04 -5.93
C ALA A 173 -4.68 0.11 -5.70
N GLU A 174 -4.37 -0.23 -4.44
CA GLU A 174 -3.30 -1.19 -4.15
C GLU A 174 -3.65 -2.58 -4.71
N PHE A 175 -4.92 -2.95 -4.69
CA PHE A 175 -5.33 -4.22 -5.26
C PHE A 175 -5.32 -4.29 -6.78
N ALA A 176 -5.59 -3.16 -7.45
CA ALA A 176 -5.32 -3.01 -8.87
C ALA A 176 -3.81 -3.15 -9.15
N ARG A 177 -2.96 -2.46 -8.38
CA ARG A 177 -1.50 -2.58 -8.47
C ARG A 177 -1.01 -4.02 -8.29
N TYR A 178 -1.60 -4.77 -7.35
CA TYR A 178 -1.27 -6.17 -7.12
C TYR A 178 -1.73 -7.10 -8.25
N ASP A 179 -2.92 -6.88 -8.83
CA ASP A 179 -3.45 -7.71 -9.92
C ASP A 179 -2.79 -7.40 -11.26
N GLU A 180 -2.58 -6.11 -11.56
CA GLU A 180 -2.00 -5.60 -12.80
C GLU A 180 -0.47 -5.70 -12.81
N TYR A 181 0.16 -6.09 -11.70
CA TYR A 181 1.60 -6.30 -11.68
C TYR A 181 1.97 -7.43 -12.65
N VAL A 182 2.61 -7.03 -13.73
CA VAL A 182 3.33 -7.90 -14.65
C VAL A 182 4.80 -7.65 -14.36
N ALA A 183 5.53 -8.72 -13.99
CA ALA A 183 6.97 -8.65 -13.97
C ALA A 183 7.39 -8.23 -15.38
N GLN A 184 8.12 -7.11 -15.51
CA GLN A 184 8.68 -6.75 -16.80
C GLN A 184 9.61 -7.90 -17.21
N ASN A 185 9.13 -8.77 -18.08
CA ASN A 185 9.99 -9.46 -19.01
C ASN A 185 10.53 -8.33 -19.88
N ASP A 186 11.85 -8.14 -19.91
CA ASP A 186 12.55 -7.19 -20.78
C ASP A 186 12.43 -7.59 -22.28
N ASP A 187 11.30 -8.17 -22.70
CA ASP A 187 11.16 -8.82 -24.01
C ASP A 187 10.36 -8.01 -25.04
N GLU A 188 9.63 -6.95 -24.67
CA GLU A 188 8.95 -6.11 -25.68
C GLU A 188 8.96 -4.61 -25.36
N GLN A 189 10.13 -3.99 -25.48
CA GLN A 189 10.28 -2.78 -26.30
C GLN A 189 11.35 -3.07 -27.35
N GLY A 190 10.94 -3.06 -28.61
CA GLY A 190 11.80 -3.31 -29.76
C GLY A 190 13.03 -2.41 -29.78
N GLU A 191 14.10 -2.95 -30.37
CA GLU A 191 15.38 -2.31 -30.73
C GLU A 191 15.48 -0.81 -30.41
N GLU A 192 16.21 -0.46 -29.34
CA GLU A 192 17.44 0.34 -29.47
C GLU A 192 18.16 0.50 -28.11
N VAL A 193 19.39 -0.02 -28.09
CA VAL A 193 20.47 0.17 -27.10
C VAL A 193 20.22 -0.39 -25.69
N SER A 194 20.84 -1.54 -25.41
CA SER A 194 21.04 -2.08 -24.06
C SER A 194 21.58 -0.99 -23.13
N ASP A 195 20.72 -0.42 -22.29
CA ASP A 195 21.11 0.56 -21.28
C ASP A 195 22.12 -0.11 -20.32
N PRO A 196 23.40 0.31 -20.31
CA PRO A 196 24.42 -0.24 -19.41
C PRO A 196 23.98 -0.17 -17.94
N MET A 197 23.12 0.80 -17.60
CA MET A 197 22.58 0.98 -16.25
C MET A 197 21.59 -0.13 -15.86
N LYS A 198 20.78 -0.64 -16.80
CA LYS A 198 19.86 -1.76 -16.53
C LYS A 198 20.63 -3.07 -16.37
N LEU A 199 21.63 -3.30 -17.23
CA LEU A 199 22.49 -4.47 -17.12
C LEU A 199 23.29 -4.47 -15.80
N ALA A 200 23.87 -3.33 -15.42
CA ALA A 200 24.58 -3.18 -14.15
C ALA A 200 23.68 -3.45 -12.93
N LYS A 201 22.40 -3.02 -12.97
CA LYS A 201 21.41 -3.31 -11.93
C LYS A 201 21.08 -4.81 -11.87
N SER A 202 20.87 -5.46 -13.00
CA SER A 202 20.61 -6.92 -13.06
C SER A 202 21.76 -7.72 -12.47
N ILE A 203 23.01 -7.40 -12.84
CA ILE A 203 24.23 -8.01 -12.29
C ILE A 203 24.34 -7.80 -10.78
N THR A 204 24.06 -6.58 -10.30
CA THR A 204 24.14 -6.25 -8.86
C THR A 204 23.08 -7.03 -8.06
N ASN A 205 21.86 -7.10 -8.58
CA ASN A 205 20.77 -7.84 -7.97
C ASN A 205 21.07 -9.35 -7.94
N ALA A 206 21.61 -9.91 -9.02
CA ALA A 206 22.04 -11.31 -9.08
C ALA A 206 23.11 -11.63 -8.02
N ARG A 207 24.15 -10.80 -7.88
CA ARG A 207 25.19 -10.96 -6.84
C ARG A 207 24.61 -10.92 -5.43
N SER A 208 23.78 -9.92 -5.14
CA SER A 208 23.13 -9.79 -3.82
C SER A 208 22.23 -10.98 -3.52
N TYR A 209 21.48 -11.47 -4.50
CA TYR A 209 20.56 -12.59 -4.31
C TYR A 209 21.31 -13.89 -4.03
N ILE A 210 22.37 -14.18 -4.79
CA ILE A 210 23.24 -15.34 -4.57
C ILE A 210 23.85 -15.25 -3.17
N SER A 211 24.46 -14.13 -2.82
CA SER A 211 25.13 -13.97 -1.52
C SER A 211 24.19 -14.15 -0.33
N LYS A 212 22.93 -13.71 -0.43
CA LYS A 212 21.94 -13.81 0.66
C LYS A 212 21.38 -15.21 0.83
N ASN A 213 21.26 -15.98 -0.26
CA ASN A 213 20.57 -17.26 -0.26
C ASN A 213 21.51 -18.48 -0.27
N LEU A 214 22.81 -18.29 -0.46
CA LEU A 214 23.78 -19.39 -0.58
C LEU A 214 23.87 -20.25 0.69
N GLU A 215 24.00 -19.63 1.87
CA GLU A 215 24.06 -20.38 3.14
C GLU A 215 22.75 -21.10 3.42
N LYS A 216 21.61 -20.45 3.11
CA LYS A 216 20.29 -21.05 3.23
C LYS A 216 20.15 -22.26 2.31
N LEU A 217 20.60 -22.16 1.06
CA LEU A 217 20.54 -23.22 0.08
C LEU A 217 21.39 -24.43 0.50
N LEU A 218 22.59 -24.21 1.05
CA LEU A 218 23.44 -25.28 1.59
C LEU A 218 22.76 -26.03 2.74
N ASN A 219 22.18 -25.29 3.70
CA ASN A 219 21.47 -25.88 4.82
C ASN A 219 20.21 -26.66 4.37
N MET A 220 19.49 -26.13 3.40
CA MET A 220 18.32 -26.79 2.82
C MET A 220 18.69 -28.07 2.05
N LYS A 221 19.84 -28.08 1.37
CA LYS A 221 20.35 -29.28 0.70
C LYS A 221 20.63 -30.41 1.69
N LEU A 222 21.33 -30.11 2.79
CA LEU A 222 21.63 -31.10 3.83
C LEU A 222 20.34 -31.69 4.41
N ALA A 223 19.35 -30.85 4.72
CA ALA A 223 18.04 -31.30 5.21
C ALA A 223 17.23 -32.12 4.17
N ALA A 224 17.36 -31.79 2.89
CA ALA A 224 16.73 -32.52 1.81
C ALA A 224 17.37 -33.90 1.57
N GLU A 225 18.69 -34.02 1.72
CA GLU A 225 19.43 -35.29 1.60
C GLU A 225 19.11 -36.27 2.74
N GLU A 226 18.81 -35.77 3.95
CA GLU A 226 18.40 -36.60 5.09
C GLU A 226 16.99 -37.20 4.94
N THR A 227 16.09 -36.49 4.25
CA THR A 227 14.67 -36.87 4.13
C THR A 227 14.34 -37.57 2.81
N GLY A 228 15.17 -37.38 1.78
CA GLY A 228 15.10 -38.05 0.48
C GLY A 228 13.94 -37.62 -0.42
N GLN A 229 12.74 -37.39 0.13
CA GLN A 229 11.54 -36.91 -0.58
C GLN A 229 10.59 -36.14 0.36
N GLY A 230 9.84 -35.17 -0.17
CA GLY A 230 8.83 -34.39 0.54
C GLY A 230 9.02 -32.88 0.41
N LYS A 231 8.26 -32.10 1.19
CA LYS A 231 8.23 -30.63 1.12
C LYS A 231 9.61 -29.97 1.24
N ALA A 232 10.51 -30.53 2.07
CA ALA A 232 11.87 -30.02 2.23
C ALA A 232 12.70 -30.11 0.93
N PHE A 233 12.49 -31.17 0.13
CA PHE A 233 13.13 -31.34 -1.17
C PHE A 233 12.55 -30.38 -2.23
N GLU A 234 11.23 -30.19 -2.24
CA GLU A 234 10.55 -29.23 -3.12
C GLU A 234 11.00 -27.79 -2.86
N ASP A 235 11.08 -27.41 -1.58
CA ASP A 235 11.54 -26.09 -1.16
C ASP A 235 13.03 -25.86 -1.53
N TYR A 236 13.86 -26.90 -1.39
CA TYR A 236 15.27 -26.87 -1.83
C TYR A 236 15.40 -26.70 -3.34
N GLU A 237 14.69 -27.52 -4.14
CA GLU A 237 14.72 -27.46 -5.60
C GLU A 237 14.22 -26.10 -6.13
N GLY A 238 13.17 -25.55 -5.51
CA GLY A 238 12.66 -24.22 -5.85
C GLY A 238 13.71 -23.13 -5.65
N LEU A 239 14.39 -23.12 -4.49
CA LEU A 239 15.44 -22.16 -4.21
C LEU A 239 16.69 -22.38 -5.09
N ARG A 240 17.04 -23.65 -5.38
CA ARG A 240 18.17 -24.01 -6.25
C ARG A 240 18.01 -23.43 -7.65
N LYS A 241 16.85 -23.65 -8.29
CA LYS A 241 16.53 -23.10 -9.62
C LYS A 241 16.61 -21.58 -9.65
N LEU A 242 16.11 -20.95 -8.59
CA LEU A 242 16.18 -19.49 -8.46
C LEU A 242 17.63 -19.02 -8.36
N VAL A 243 18.49 -19.66 -7.58
CA VAL A 243 19.92 -19.30 -7.50
C VAL A 243 20.63 -19.56 -8.82
N GLU A 244 20.34 -20.68 -9.49
CA GLU A 244 20.89 -21.06 -10.79
C GLU A 244 20.59 -20.03 -11.89
N GLU A 245 19.37 -19.51 -11.94
CA GLU A 245 18.99 -18.43 -12.87
C GLU A 245 19.88 -17.19 -12.71
N ARG A 246 20.21 -16.81 -11.47
CA ARG A 246 21.06 -15.64 -11.20
C ARG A 246 22.53 -15.90 -11.52
N VAL A 247 22.99 -17.15 -11.34
CA VAL A 247 24.33 -17.56 -11.78
C VAL A 247 24.43 -17.52 -13.30
N ARG A 248 23.36 -17.91 -14.02
CA ARG A 248 23.29 -17.82 -15.48
C ARG A 248 23.45 -16.39 -15.97
N ILE A 249 22.73 -15.43 -15.35
CA ILE A 249 22.86 -14.00 -15.65
C ILE A 249 24.31 -13.52 -15.49
N LEU A 250 25.03 -13.95 -14.44
CA LEU A 250 26.43 -13.57 -14.24
C LEU A 250 27.34 -14.17 -15.32
N ASN A 251 27.13 -15.44 -15.68
CA ASN A 251 27.92 -16.13 -16.70
C ASN A 251 27.70 -15.56 -18.11
N GLU A 252 26.44 -15.33 -18.50
CA GLU A 252 26.07 -14.75 -19.81
C GLU A 252 26.66 -13.35 -19.99
N ASN A 253 26.89 -12.62 -18.89
CA ASN A 253 27.47 -11.27 -18.90
C ASN A 253 28.97 -11.25 -18.53
N HIS A 254 29.65 -12.39 -18.64
CA HIS A 254 31.08 -12.57 -18.38
C HIS A 254 31.55 -11.99 -17.04
N GLN A 255 30.70 -12.00 -16.02
CA GLN A 255 31.03 -11.47 -14.71
C GLN A 255 31.86 -12.49 -13.93
N PRO A 256 33.01 -12.11 -13.38
CA PRO A 256 33.84 -13.04 -12.62
C PRO A 256 33.12 -13.44 -11.32
N ILE A 257 33.03 -14.75 -11.10
CA ILE A 257 32.57 -15.36 -9.85
C ILE A 257 33.81 -15.93 -9.17
N GLY A 258 34.07 -15.53 -7.92
CA GLY A 258 35.24 -16.00 -7.18
C GLY A 258 35.22 -17.51 -6.94
N ASN A 259 36.40 -18.14 -6.93
CA ASN A 259 36.54 -19.60 -6.77
C ASN A 259 35.86 -20.15 -5.50
N ASP A 260 35.94 -19.43 -4.38
CA ASP A 260 35.25 -19.82 -3.13
C ASP A 260 33.73 -19.88 -3.31
N LEU A 261 33.16 -18.92 -4.04
CA LEU A 261 31.73 -18.86 -4.32
C LEU A 261 31.31 -19.98 -5.30
N LEU A 262 32.14 -20.28 -6.31
CA LEU A 262 31.92 -21.40 -7.22
C LEU A 262 31.90 -22.74 -6.48
N SER A 263 32.85 -22.97 -5.56
CA SER A 263 32.88 -24.18 -4.75
C SER A 263 31.63 -24.33 -3.88
N LYS A 264 31.15 -23.23 -3.28
CA LYS A 264 29.92 -23.23 -2.47
C LYS A 264 28.65 -23.46 -3.31
N LEU A 265 28.59 -22.88 -4.51
CA LEU A 265 27.47 -23.09 -5.43
C LEU A 265 27.40 -24.54 -5.92
N ALA A 266 28.55 -25.13 -6.25
CA ALA A 266 28.65 -26.56 -6.59
C ALA A 266 28.25 -27.46 -5.41
N ALA A 267 28.74 -27.14 -4.20
CA ALA A 267 28.33 -27.83 -2.98
C ALA A 267 26.82 -27.71 -2.72
N ALA A 268 26.19 -26.59 -3.11
CA ALA A 268 24.76 -26.35 -3.03
C ALA A 268 23.95 -26.97 -4.19
N GLY A 269 24.59 -27.69 -5.12
CA GLY A 269 23.91 -28.39 -6.23
C GLY A 269 23.53 -27.51 -7.42
N VAL A 270 24.07 -26.30 -7.54
CA VAL A 270 23.84 -25.41 -8.68
C VAL A 270 24.76 -25.80 -9.83
N MET A 271 24.20 -26.10 -11.00
CA MET A 271 24.99 -26.42 -12.19
C MET A 271 25.50 -25.13 -12.83
N ILE A 272 26.80 -25.07 -13.11
CA ILE A 272 27.43 -23.91 -13.74
C ILE A 272 27.90 -24.35 -15.12
N SER A 273 27.08 -24.10 -16.14
CA SER A 273 27.47 -24.28 -17.53
C SER A 273 28.53 -23.23 -17.86
N LYS A 274 29.78 -23.66 -18.09
CA LYS A 274 30.84 -22.77 -18.60
C LYS A 274 30.46 -22.41 -20.05
N PRO A 275 30.47 -21.12 -20.46
CA PRO A 275 30.34 -20.79 -21.87
C PRO A 275 31.53 -21.40 -22.63
N ALA A 276 31.25 -22.01 -23.78
CA ALA A 276 32.25 -22.62 -24.64
C ALA A 276 33.33 -21.58 -24.97
N GLU A 277 34.58 -21.85 -24.59
CA GLU A 277 35.72 -21.03 -25.01
C GLU A 277 35.80 -21.06 -26.53
N GLU A 278 35.62 -19.91 -27.17
CA GLU A 278 35.94 -19.73 -28.59
C GLU A 278 37.42 -20.11 -28.78
N ALA A 279 37.64 -21.17 -29.55
CA ALA A 279 38.95 -21.57 -30.03
C ALA A 279 39.53 -20.41 -30.84
N THR A 280 40.41 -19.63 -30.21
CA THR A 280 41.26 -18.67 -30.89
C THR A 280 42.30 -19.45 -31.68
N THR A 281 42.02 -19.68 -32.96
CA THR A 281 43.05 -20.08 -33.93
C THR A 281 43.98 -18.90 -34.15
N ASN A 282 45.05 -18.82 -33.38
CA ASN A 282 46.24 -18.04 -33.71
C ASN A 282 47.29 -19.01 -34.24
N ASP A 283 47.31 -19.21 -35.56
CA ASP A 283 48.50 -19.69 -36.28
C ASP A 283 48.77 -18.73 -37.43
N ALA A 284 49.58 -17.71 -37.13
CA ALA A 284 50.38 -16.98 -38.09
C ALA A 284 51.75 -16.78 -37.44
N ASP A 285 52.75 -17.58 -37.81
CA ASP A 285 53.83 -17.12 -38.68
C ASP A 285 54.84 -18.25 -38.90
N GLY A 286 55.39 -18.35 -40.11
CA GLY A 286 56.33 -19.40 -40.48
C GLY A 286 56.81 -19.23 -41.91
N LYS A 287 57.46 -18.09 -42.17
CA LYS A 287 58.27 -17.86 -43.37
C LYS A 287 59.32 -18.96 -43.55
N GLY A 288 59.68 -19.20 -44.81
CA GLY A 288 60.43 -20.36 -45.27
C GLY A 288 61.95 -20.31 -45.11
N GLU A 289 62.55 -21.42 -45.54
CA GLU A 289 63.94 -21.64 -45.92
C GLU A 289 63.88 -22.74 -47.02
N GLU A 290 64.21 -22.41 -48.28
CA GLU A 290 65.47 -22.80 -48.96
C GLU A 290 65.80 -24.30 -48.89
N TYR A 291 65.57 -25.03 -49.98
CA TYR A 291 66.57 -25.51 -50.97
C TYR A 291 65.90 -26.33 -52.08
#